data_AF-A0A6D2I7A8-F1
#
_entry.id   AF-A0A6D2I7A8-F1
#
_cell.length_a   1.000
_cell.length_b   1.000
_cell.length_c   1.000
_cell.angle_alpha   90.00
_cell.angle_beta   90.00
_cell.angle_gamma   90.00
#
_symmetry.space_group_name_H-M   'P 1'
#
loop_
_entity.id
_entity.type
_entity.pdbx_description
1 polymer ?
#
loop_
_entity_poly.entity_id
_entity_poly.type
_entity_poly.pdbx_seq_one_letter_code
_entity_poly.pdbx_strand_id
1 'polypeptide(L)'
;MKIQLLCLALVLLAVEANAAKPAKNTTIPSLIVFGDSIMDTGNNNNLPTMLKCNFPPYGKDYPGGLATGRFSDGRVPSDLIAEKLGLAKTLPAYMNKNLKPEDLLKGITFASGGTGYDPLTAKIMELHKLGAKKIGVFSAVPVGCVPLQRTVFGGMLTRGCNQPLNNMAKQFNARLSPALDALDKELDGIILYIDVYDTLYDMIQYPKKYGFEVADRGCCGTGALSISYMCNSLHPFTCSNSSSYIFWDSYHPTERAYQVIVDSLLDKYLSKLV
;
A
#
# COMPACT_ATOMS: atom_id res chain seq x y z
N MET A 1 -14.03 -51.74 -37.96
CA MET A 1 -12.82 -50.96 -37.59
C MET A 1 -12.40 -50.18 -38.82
N LYS A 2 -12.60 -48.85 -38.86
CA LYS A 2 -11.62 -47.81 -38.46
C LYS A 2 -10.38 -47.89 -39.37
N ILE A 3 -9.99 -46.92 -40.20
CA ILE A 3 -10.06 -45.45 -40.15
C ILE A 3 -9.96 -44.94 -41.61
N GLN A 4 -10.89 -44.07 -42.04
CA GLN A 4 -10.64 -43.17 -43.18
C GLN A 4 -9.94 -41.92 -42.62
N LEU A 5 -8.69 -41.70 -43.05
CA LEU A 5 -7.95 -40.47 -42.79
C LEU A 5 -8.60 -39.35 -43.62
N LEU A 6 -9.46 -38.53 -43.01
CA LEU A 6 -9.78 -37.21 -43.55
C LEU A 6 -8.55 -36.32 -43.35
N CYS A 7 -7.82 -36.05 -44.42
CA CYS A 7 -6.90 -34.91 -44.48
C CYS A 7 -7.72 -33.63 -44.42
N LEU A 8 -7.95 -33.12 -43.21
CA LEU A 8 -8.46 -31.78 -43.00
C LEU A 8 -7.31 -30.82 -43.36
N ALA A 9 -7.27 -30.36 -44.61
CA ALA A 9 -6.42 -29.25 -45.01
C ALA A 9 -6.88 -28.01 -44.21
N LEU A 10 -6.15 -27.71 -43.14
CA LEU A 10 -6.32 -26.50 -42.35
C LEU A 10 -6.03 -25.32 -43.27
N VAL A 11 -7.07 -24.69 -43.81
CA VAL A 11 -6.95 -23.40 -44.49
C VAL A 11 -6.60 -22.38 -43.41
N LEU A 12 -5.29 -22.15 -43.23
CA LEU A 12 -4.77 -21.02 -42.48
C LEU A 12 -5.13 -19.74 -43.25
N LEU A 13 -6.34 -19.22 -43.01
CA LEU A 13 -6.61 -17.82 -43.26
C LEU A 13 -5.75 -17.04 -42.26
N ALA A 14 -4.61 -16.55 -42.74
CA ALA A 14 -3.84 -15.53 -42.07
C ALA A 14 -4.74 -14.28 -41.98
N VAL A 15 -5.49 -14.17 -40.89
CA VAL A 15 -6.01 -12.89 -40.47
C VAL A 15 -4.80 -12.12 -39.99
N GLU A 16 -4.31 -11.20 -40.83
CA GLU A 16 -3.42 -10.15 -40.36
C GLU A 16 -4.15 -9.45 -39.22
N ALA A 17 -3.72 -9.74 -37.99
CA ALA A 17 -4.10 -8.94 -36.85
C ALA A 17 -3.58 -7.54 -37.15
N ASN A 18 -4.49 -6.64 -37.56
CA ASN A 18 -4.22 -5.21 -37.55
C ASN A 18 -3.75 -4.88 -36.13
N ALA A 19 -2.44 -4.72 -35.96
CA ALA A 19 -1.86 -4.23 -34.73
C ALA A 19 -2.56 -2.90 -34.45
N ALA A 20 -3.34 -2.88 -33.38
CA ALA A 20 -4.01 -1.68 -32.92
C ALA A 20 -2.97 -0.55 -32.84
N LYS A 21 -3.35 0.64 -33.32
CA LYS A 21 -2.54 1.86 -33.21
C LYS A 21 -1.98 1.97 -31.79
N PRO A 22 -0.73 2.43 -31.60
CA PRO A 22 -0.18 2.60 -30.26
C PRO A 22 -1.11 3.50 -29.46
N ALA A 23 -1.52 3.03 -28.28
CA ALA A 23 -2.36 3.78 -27.37
C ALA A 23 -1.76 5.17 -27.15
N LYS A 24 -2.62 6.19 -27.05
CA LYS A 24 -2.22 7.52 -26.55
C LYS A 24 -1.32 7.31 -25.33
N ASN A 25 -0.23 8.04 -25.25
CA ASN A 25 0.70 7.97 -24.12
C ASN A 25 -0.03 8.51 -22.87
N THR A 26 -0.80 7.66 -22.19
CA THR A 26 -1.69 8.04 -21.09
C THR A 26 -0.87 8.17 -19.82
N THR A 27 -0.30 9.35 -19.60
CA THR A 27 0.44 9.66 -18.38
C THR A 27 -0.53 9.99 -17.24
N ILE A 28 -0.28 9.49 -16.04
CA ILE A 28 -0.98 9.95 -14.82
C ILE A 28 -0.36 11.30 -14.44
N PRO A 29 -1.13 12.42 -14.47
CA PRO A 29 -0.54 13.75 -14.32
C PRO A 29 -0.32 14.17 -12.86
N SER A 30 -1.05 13.56 -11.93
CA SER A 30 -0.97 13.86 -10.49
C SER A 30 -1.51 12.68 -9.68
N LEU A 31 -1.06 12.57 -8.42
CA LEU A 31 -1.50 11.56 -7.46
C LEU A 31 -2.08 12.22 -6.20
N ILE A 32 -3.38 12.01 -5.96
CA ILE A 32 -4.07 12.47 -4.75
C ILE A 32 -4.33 11.26 -3.87
N VAL A 33 -3.81 11.27 -2.65
CA VAL A 33 -3.86 10.12 -1.74
C VAL A 33 -4.71 10.42 -0.51
N PHE A 34 -5.60 9.49 -0.19
CA PHE A 34 -6.37 9.46 1.06
C PHE A 34 -6.06 8.16 1.80
N GLY A 35 -6.20 8.16 3.13
CA GLY A 35 -5.99 6.95 3.91
C GLY A 35 -5.57 7.23 5.35
N ASP A 36 -4.86 6.27 5.91
CA ASP A 36 -4.44 6.25 7.30
C ASP A 36 -2.92 6.41 7.44
N SER A 37 -2.33 5.87 8.52
CA SER A 37 -0.89 5.94 8.79
C SER A 37 -0.03 5.27 7.74
N ILE A 38 -0.57 4.30 6.97
CA ILE A 38 0.17 3.63 5.90
C ILE A 38 0.50 4.61 4.77
N MET A 39 -0.38 5.59 4.50
CA MET A 39 -0.22 6.52 3.38
C MET A 39 0.19 7.94 3.81
N ASP A 40 0.30 8.18 5.12
CA ASP A 40 0.58 9.48 5.72
C ASP A 40 2.05 9.88 5.55
N THR A 41 2.27 11.05 4.93
CA THR A 41 3.61 11.64 4.75
C THR A 41 3.96 12.71 5.78
N GLY A 42 3.16 12.85 6.84
CA GLY A 42 3.39 13.76 7.96
C GLY A 42 2.24 14.72 8.27
N ASN A 43 1.00 14.46 7.82
CA ASN A 43 -0.17 15.26 8.16
C ASN A 43 -0.35 15.33 9.68
N ASN A 44 -0.17 14.21 10.37
CA ASN A 44 -0.31 14.15 11.83
C ASN A 44 0.64 15.08 12.60
N ASN A 45 1.74 15.54 12.01
CA ASN A 45 2.66 16.48 12.65
C ASN A 45 1.98 17.79 13.04
N ASN A 46 1.01 18.22 12.24
CA ASN A 46 0.30 19.49 12.40
C ASN A 46 -1.10 19.32 13.00
N LEU A 47 -1.43 18.12 13.50
CA LEU A 47 -2.70 17.83 14.18
C LEU A 47 -2.51 17.75 15.71
N PRO A 48 -3.54 18.07 16.51
CA PRO A 48 -3.53 17.90 17.96
C PRO A 48 -3.73 16.42 18.34
N THR A 49 -2.79 15.56 17.93
CA THR A 49 -2.79 14.11 18.20
C THR A 49 -1.45 13.64 18.76
N MET A 50 -1.46 12.52 19.48
CA MET A 50 -0.26 11.80 19.92
C MET A 50 0.23 10.78 18.89
N LEU A 51 -0.56 10.53 17.84
CA LEU A 51 -0.19 9.61 16.74
C LEU A 51 0.78 10.31 15.79
N LYS A 52 2.02 10.54 16.23
CA LYS A 52 3.06 11.22 15.45
C LYS A 52 4.29 10.34 15.37
N CYS A 53 5.00 10.44 14.25
CA CYS A 53 6.26 9.73 13.98
C CYS A 53 7.34 10.70 13.46
N ASN A 54 7.30 11.95 13.91
CA ASN A 54 8.26 13.01 13.55
C ASN A 54 9.44 13.11 14.53
N PHE A 55 9.82 11.98 15.10
CA PHE A 55 10.95 11.85 16.01
C PHE A 55 11.71 10.54 15.73
N PRO A 56 13.01 10.45 16.02
CA PRO A 56 13.76 9.23 15.77
C PRO A 56 13.32 8.09 16.73
N PRO A 57 13.38 6.83 16.29
CA PRO A 57 14.14 6.36 15.12
C PRO A 57 13.37 6.36 13.79
N TYR A 58 12.12 6.86 13.74
CA TYR A 58 11.39 6.95 12.47
C TYR A 58 12.16 7.79 11.45
N GLY A 59 12.04 7.41 10.18
CA GLY A 59 12.74 8.10 9.10
C GLY A 59 14.26 7.88 9.05
N LYS A 60 14.82 6.89 9.77
CA LYS A 60 16.26 6.58 9.72
C LYS A 60 16.79 6.30 8.30
N ASP A 61 15.97 5.70 7.44
CA ASP A 61 16.27 5.37 6.05
C ASP A 61 15.67 6.39 5.07
N TYR A 62 14.84 7.33 5.57
CA TYR A 62 14.34 8.44 4.78
C TYR A 62 15.52 9.32 4.31
N PRO A 63 15.44 10.00 3.15
CA PRO A 63 16.50 10.90 2.70
C PRO A 63 16.98 11.87 3.79
N GLY A 64 18.26 11.79 4.13
CA GLY A 64 18.89 12.58 5.19
C GLY A 64 18.69 12.06 6.62
N GLY A 65 18.10 10.87 6.82
CA GLY A 65 17.84 10.28 8.13
C GLY A 65 16.81 11.06 8.96
N LEU A 66 15.85 11.70 8.29
CA LEU A 66 14.92 12.65 8.91
C LEU A 66 13.59 12.00 9.27
N ALA A 67 13.20 12.15 10.54
CA ALA A 67 11.88 11.78 11.02
C ALA A 67 10.82 12.77 10.51
N THR A 68 10.16 12.44 9.40
CA THR A 68 9.21 13.33 8.73
C THR A 68 7.75 13.17 9.16
N GLY A 69 7.43 12.24 10.06
CA GLY A 69 6.04 11.93 10.43
C GLY A 69 5.46 10.72 9.71
N ARG A 70 6.21 10.12 8.79
CA ARG A 70 5.90 8.83 8.18
C ARG A 70 5.97 7.72 9.22
N PHE A 71 4.99 6.83 9.22
CA PHE A 71 4.93 5.69 10.13
C PHE A 71 5.80 4.52 9.60
N SER A 72 7.08 4.79 9.36
CA SER A 72 8.05 3.82 8.85
C SER A 72 9.49 4.27 9.16
N ASP A 73 10.46 3.42 8.89
CA ASP A 73 11.89 3.79 8.86
C ASP A 73 12.22 4.73 7.70
N GLY A 74 11.40 4.78 6.67
CA GLY A 74 11.66 5.62 5.49
C GLY A 74 10.38 6.11 4.81
N ARG A 75 10.39 6.03 3.48
CA ARG A 75 9.26 6.37 2.59
C ARG A 75 8.11 5.40 2.75
N VAL A 76 6.90 5.91 2.54
CA VAL A 76 5.64 5.14 2.59
C VAL A 76 5.13 4.88 1.17
N PRO A 77 4.14 3.98 0.94
CA PRO A 77 3.66 3.65 -0.39
C PRO A 77 3.23 4.85 -1.23
N SER A 78 2.67 5.91 -0.63
CA SER A 78 2.28 7.11 -1.36
C SER A 78 3.48 7.82 -2.02
N ASP A 79 4.66 7.83 -1.37
CA ASP A 79 5.90 8.33 -1.98
C ASP A 79 6.39 7.41 -3.10
N LEU A 80 6.41 6.11 -2.83
CA LEU A 80 6.98 5.11 -3.74
C LEU A 80 6.16 5.01 -5.03
N ILE A 81 4.84 5.09 -4.92
CA ILE A 81 3.94 5.14 -6.08
C ILE A 81 4.18 6.43 -6.86
N ALA A 82 4.25 7.59 -6.19
CA ALA A 82 4.51 8.87 -6.86
C ALA A 82 5.86 8.86 -7.61
N GLU A 83 6.90 8.28 -7.02
CA GLU A 83 8.21 8.18 -7.64
C GLU A 83 8.17 7.30 -8.89
N LYS A 84 7.54 6.12 -8.79
CA LYS A 84 7.44 5.18 -9.93
C LYS A 84 6.54 5.67 -11.05
N LEU A 85 5.57 6.54 -10.74
CA LEU A 85 4.79 7.26 -11.73
C LEU A 85 5.54 8.46 -12.35
N GLY A 86 6.77 8.75 -11.90
CA GLY A 86 7.56 9.88 -12.38
C GLY A 86 7.08 11.26 -11.90
N LEU A 87 6.23 11.30 -10.86
CA LEU A 87 5.61 12.53 -10.36
C LEU A 87 6.54 13.28 -9.40
N ALA A 88 6.98 12.61 -8.34
CA ALA A 88 7.84 13.19 -7.31
C ALA A 88 8.57 12.08 -6.54
N LYS A 89 9.78 12.36 -6.03
CA LYS A 89 10.52 11.41 -5.18
C LYS A 89 9.82 11.16 -3.83
N THR A 90 9.08 12.16 -3.35
CA THR A 90 8.35 12.15 -2.10
C THR A 90 7.12 13.04 -2.26
N LEU A 91 6.00 12.68 -1.65
CA LEU A 91 4.80 13.49 -1.63
C LEU A 91 4.74 14.40 -0.39
N PRO A 92 4.30 15.65 -0.56
CA PRO A 92 4.03 16.54 0.56
C PRO A 92 2.75 16.10 1.31
N ALA A 93 2.71 16.39 2.61
CA ALA A 93 1.50 16.31 3.41
C ALA A 93 0.65 17.57 3.21
N TYR A 94 -0.67 17.42 3.05
CA TYR A 94 -1.60 18.55 2.90
C TYR A 94 -1.52 19.55 4.06
N MET A 95 -1.35 19.06 5.29
CA MET A 95 -1.25 19.90 6.49
C MET A 95 0.13 20.55 6.67
N ASN A 96 1.06 20.40 5.71
CA ASN A 96 2.36 21.07 5.77
C ASN A 96 2.18 22.59 5.61
N LYS A 97 2.60 23.37 6.62
CA LYS A 97 2.48 24.84 6.60
C LYS A 97 3.34 25.51 5.53
N ASN A 98 4.34 24.81 5.00
CA ASN A 98 5.24 25.32 3.97
C ASN A 98 4.84 24.84 2.56
N LEU A 99 3.66 24.24 2.42
CA LEU A 99 3.16 23.73 1.14
C LEU A 99 2.96 24.87 0.15
N LYS A 100 3.49 24.71 -1.06
CA LYS A 100 3.31 25.68 -2.13
C LYS A 100 2.29 25.19 -3.17
N PRO A 101 1.58 26.07 -3.88
CA PRO A 101 0.63 25.67 -4.91
C PRO A 101 1.23 24.76 -5.99
N GLU A 102 2.48 24.97 -6.37
CA GLU A 102 3.19 24.14 -7.35
C GLU A 102 3.42 22.68 -6.87
N ASP A 103 3.48 22.46 -5.55
CA ASP A 103 3.65 21.12 -4.99
C ASP A 103 2.38 20.26 -5.20
N LEU A 104 1.21 20.90 -5.25
CA LEU A 104 -0.09 20.26 -5.47
C LEU A 104 -0.24 19.69 -6.89
N LEU A 105 0.53 20.22 -7.85
CA LEU A 105 0.39 19.85 -9.27
C LEU A 105 0.87 18.41 -9.54
N LYS A 106 1.79 17.89 -8.73
CA LYS A 106 2.39 16.56 -8.91
C LYS A 106 1.75 15.50 -8.02
N GLY A 107 1.28 15.91 -6.84
CA GLY A 107 0.55 15.04 -5.95
C GLY A 107 0.56 15.51 -4.50
N ILE A 108 -0.39 15.03 -3.73
CA ILE A 108 -0.64 15.46 -2.36
C ILE A 108 -1.25 14.29 -1.56
N THR A 109 -0.91 14.18 -0.28
CA THR A 109 -1.59 13.25 0.62
C THR A 109 -2.43 13.98 1.67
N PHE A 110 -3.67 13.51 1.80
CA PHE A 110 -4.62 13.83 2.86
C PHE A 110 -4.71 12.71 3.89
N ALA A 111 -3.90 11.66 3.76
CA ALA A 111 -3.91 10.53 4.69
C ALA A 111 -3.48 10.95 6.11
N SER A 112 -4.09 10.36 7.12
CA SER A 112 -3.85 10.72 8.53
C SER A 112 -3.86 9.48 9.42
N GLY A 113 -2.79 9.29 10.18
CA GLY A 113 -2.67 8.17 11.12
C GLY A 113 -3.82 8.11 12.13
N GLY A 114 -4.40 6.91 12.29
CA GLY A 114 -5.51 6.64 13.21
C GLY A 114 -6.91 6.79 12.60
N THR A 115 -7.03 7.08 11.31
CA THR A 115 -8.32 7.09 10.60
C THR A 115 -8.72 5.68 10.13
N GLY A 116 -10.03 5.44 9.93
CA GLY A 116 -10.58 4.11 9.57
C GLY A 116 -11.89 4.15 8.77
N TYR A 117 -12.28 2.98 8.29
CA TYR A 117 -13.37 2.62 7.36
C TYR A 117 -14.77 2.61 8.05
N ASP A 118 -15.90 3.12 7.53
CA ASP A 118 -16.11 3.57 6.16
C ASP A 118 -17.46 4.29 5.84
N PRO A 119 -17.46 5.44 5.11
CA PRO A 119 -18.48 5.72 4.08
C PRO A 119 -17.85 5.91 2.68
N LEU A 120 -17.01 4.97 2.25
CA LEU A 120 -16.16 5.03 1.04
C LEU A 120 -16.95 5.32 -0.20
N THR A 121 -18.11 4.68 -0.38
CA THR A 121 -18.94 4.95 -1.56
C THR A 121 -19.32 6.42 -1.65
N ALA A 122 -19.71 7.04 -0.53
CA ALA A 122 -20.05 8.48 -0.52
C ALA A 122 -18.83 9.33 -0.90
N LYS A 123 -17.64 8.98 -0.39
CA LYS A 123 -16.38 9.67 -0.72
C LYS A 123 -15.94 9.44 -2.17
N ILE A 124 -16.07 8.23 -2.70
CA ILE A 124 -15.73 7.89 -4.10
C ILE A 124 -16.63 8.66 -5.05
N MET A 125 -17.95 8.67 -4.78
CA MET A 125 -18.90 9.43 -5.58
C MET A 125 -18.62 10.93 -5.52
N GLU A 126 -18.20 11.45 -4.38
CA GLU A 126 -17.79 12.85 -4.24
C GLU A 126 -16.51 13.15 -5.03
N LEU A 127 -15.47 12.32 -4.93
CA LEU A 127 -14.24 12.46 -5.72
C LEU A 127 -14.52 12.39 -7.22
N HIS A 128 -15.41 11.50 -7.67
CA HIS A 128 -15.84 11.40 -9.06
C HIS A 128 -16.55 12.67 -9.53
N LYS A 129 -17.48 13.21 -8.73
CA LYS A 129 -18.14 14.50 -9.00
C LYS A 129 -17.15 15.66 -9.09
N LEU A 130 -16.06 15.61 -8.32
CA LEU A 130 -14.96 16.59 -8.37
C LEU A 130 -13.99 16.35 -9.55
N GLY A 131 -14.25 15.35 -10.40
CA GLY A 131 -13.52 15.12 -11.65
C GLY A 131 -12.50 13.99 -11.62
N ALA A 132 -12.40 13.21 -10.53
CA ALA A 132 -11.53 12.05 -10.49
C ALA A 132 -12.01 10.96 -11.46
N LYS A 133 -11.16 10.59 -12.42
CA LYS A 133 -11.46 9.57 -13.45
C LYS A 133 -10.71 8.25 -13.28
N LYS A 134 -9.71 8.20 -12.41
CA LYS A 134 -8.90 7.02 -12.13
C LYS A 134 -8.75 6.90 -10.62
N ILE A 135 -9.39 5.92 -10.01
CA ILE A 135 -9.45 5.75 -8.56
C ILE A 135 -8.98 4.34 -8.21
N GLY A 136 -7.88 4.24 -7.48
CA GLY A 136 -7.41 2.98 -6.90
C GLY A 136 -7.83 2.86 -5.45
N VAL A 137 -8.42 1.74 -5.05
CA VAL A 137 -8.84 1.47 -3.67
C VAL A 137 -8.15 0.21 -3.16
N PHE A 138 -7.35 0.36 -2.11
CA PHE A 138 -6.60 -0.73 -1.51
C PHE A 138 -7.48 -1.62 -0.64
N SER A 139 -7.22 -2.93 -0.68
CA SER A 139 -7.80 -3.90 0.24
C SER A 139 -7.36 -3.66 1.68
N ALA A 140 -8.11 -4.21 2.64
CA ALA A 140 -7.60 -4.45 3.98
C ALA A 140 -6.42 -5.45 3.92
N VAL A 141 -5.49 -5.32 4.84
CA VAL A 141 -4.29 -6.17 4.99
C VAL A 141 -4.54 -7.35 5.93
N PRO A 142 -3.65 -8.36 6.03
CA PRO A 142 -3.71 -9.41 7.05
C PRO A 142 -3.44 -8.86 8.47
N VAL A 143 -4.38 -8.08 9.01
CA VAL A 143 -4.26 -7.39 10.31
C VAL A 143 -3.95 -8.35 11.45
N GLY A 144 -4.48 -9.58 11.42
CA GLY A 144 -4.19 -10.58 12.44
C GLY A 144 -2.72 -11.04 12.48
N CYS A 145 -1.94 -10.74 11.44
CA CYS A 145 -0.53 -11.08 11.34
C CYS A 145 0.43 -9.93 11.69
N VAL A 146 -0.04 -8.71 11.97
CA VAL A 146 0.87 -7.64 12.41
C VAL A 146 1.43 -7.96 13.80
N PRO A 147 2.67 -7.53 14.13
CA PRO A 147 3.32 -7.93 15.38
C PRO A 147 2.51 -7.68 16.65
N LEU A 148 1.79 -6.56 16.74
CA LEU A 148 0.93 -6.23 17.88
C LEU A 148 -0.15 -7.29 18.08
N GLN A 149 -0.86 -7.66 17.01
CA GLN A 149 -1.96 -8.64 17.10
C GLN A 149 -1.44 -10.04 17.41
N ARG A 150 -0.24 -10.38 16.93
CA ARG A 150 0.46 -11.62 17.29
C ARG A 150 0.85 -11.65 18.76
N THR A 151 1.26 -10.52 19.32
CA THR A 151 1.59 -10.39 20.75
C THR A 151 0.35 -10.50 21.63
N VAL A 152 -0.74 -9.80 21.27
CA VAL A 152 -1.95 -9.74 22.10
C VAL A 152 -2.80 -11.01 21.98
N PHE A 153 -2.92 -11.56 20.77
CA PHE A 153 -3.87 -12.65 20.49
C PHE A 153 -3.26 -13.92 19.88
N GLY A 154 -1.96 -13.93 19.59
CA GLY A 154 -1.28 -15.06 18.92
C GLY A 154 -0.76 -16.16 19.86
N GLY A 155 -1.03 -16.05 21.16
CA GLY A 155 -0.51 -16.93 22.20
C GLY A 155 0.89 -16.54 22.68
N MET A 156 1.18 -16.75 23.96
CA MET A 156 2.43 -16.29 24.60
C MET A 156 3.70 -16.86 23.96
N LEU A 157 3.67 -18.14 23.55
CA LEU A 157 4.86 -18.82 23.00
C LEU A 157 4.90 -18.76 21.47
N THR A 158 3.75 -18.97 20.81
CA THR A 158 3.68 -19.12 19.36
C THR A 158 3.65 -17.78 18.64
N ARG A 159 3.06 -16.73 19.26
CA ARG A 159 2.77 -15.44 18.62
C ARG A 159 2.28 -15.63 17.17
N GLY A 160 1.32 -16.53 16.98
CA GLY A 160 0.75 -16.86 15.68
C GLY A 160 -0.15 -15.74 15.15
N CYS A 161 -0.49 -15.78 13.87
CA CYS A 161 -1.50 -14.86 13.34
C CYS A 161 -2.86 -15.12 13.99
N ASN A 162 -3.57 -14.06 14.33
CA ASN A 162 -4.96 -14.16 14.77
C ASN A 162 -5.89 -14.41 13.58
N GLN A 163 -6.37 -15.65 13.45
CA GLN A 163 -7.23 -16.05 12.34
C GLN A 163 -8.60 -15.33 12.33
N PRO A 164 -9.28 -15.11 13.47
CA PRO A 164 -10.51 -14.31 13.49
C PRO A 164 -10.36 -12.92 12.86
N LEU A 165 -9.31 -12.17 13.21
CA LEU A 165 -9.03 -10.85 12.63
C LEU A 165 -8.75 -10.95 11.11
N ASN A 166 -7.96 -11.94 10.69
CA ASN A 166 -7.70 -12.17 9.27
C ASN A 166 -8.95 -12.56 8.49
N ASN A 167 -9.85 -13.34 9.08
CA ASN A 167 -11.13 -13.71 8.47
C ASN A 167 -12.04 -12.49 8.31
N MET A 168 -12.07 -11.57 9.28
CA MET A 168 -12.80 -10.32 9.15
C MET A 168 -12.23 -9.43 8.03
N ALA A 169 -10.90 -9.31 7.93
CA ALA A 169 -10.25 -8.59 6.84
C ALA A 169 -10.58 -9.20 5.46
N LYS A 170 -10.56 -10.54 5.34
CA LYS A 170 -10.96 -11.25 4.12
C LYS A 170 -12.44 -11.04 3.77
N GLN A 171 -13.34 -11.08 4.76
CA GLN A 171 -14.77 -10.82 4.55
C GLN A 171 -15.03 -9.39 4.10
N PHE A 172 -14.32 -8.42 4.69
CA PHE A 172 -14.37 -7.03 4.26
C PHE A 172 -13.93 -6.92 2.80
N ASN A 173 -12.78 -7.48 2.43
CA ASN A 173 -12.26 -7.48 1.07
C ASN A 173 -13.22 -8.15 0.07
N ALA A 174 -13.84 -9.27 0.46
CA ALA A 174 -14.79 -10.00 -0.38
C ALA A 174 -16.09 -9.21 -0.65
N ARG A 175 -16.43 -8.22 0.17
CA ARG A 175 -17.54 -7.29 -0.08
C ARG A 175 -17.09 -6.03 -0.82
N LEU A 176 -15.90 -5.54 -0.51
CA LEU A 176 -15.35 -4.33 -1.12
C LEU A 176 -15.15 -4.49 -2.63
N SER A 177 -14.54 -5.60 -3.08
CA SER A 177 -14.24 -5.80 -4.51
C SER A 177 -15.51 -5.78 -5.38
N PRO A 178 -16.58 -6.56 -5.10
CA PRO A 178 -17.81 -6.48 -5.87
C PRO A 178 -18.52 -5.11 -5.82
N ALA A 179 -18.42 -4.39 -4.69
CA ALA A 179 -19.01 -3.07 -4.56
C ALA A 179 -18.28 -2.04 -5.45
N LEU A 180 -16.95 -2.10 -5.53
CA LEU A 180 -16.17 -1.26 -6.43
C LEU A 180 -16.41 -1.64 -7.90
N ASP A 181 -16.53 -2.93 -8.22
CA ASP A 181 -16.85 -3.39 -9.57
C ASP A 181 -18.24 -2.92 -10.03
N ALA A 182 -19.19 -2.75 -9.11
CA ALA A 182 -20.49 -2.16 -9.40
C ALA A 182 -20.37 -0.66 -9.68
N LEU A 183 -19.64 0.08 -8.84
CA LEU A 183 -19.40 1.51 -9.02
C LEU A 183 -18.64 1.83 -10.30
N ASP A 184 -17.64 1.01 -10.66
CA ASP A 184 -16.89 1.14 -11.90
C ASP A 184 -17.78 1.07 -13.14
N LYS A 185 -18.84 0.24 -13.10
CA LYS A 185 -19.81 0.11 -14.21
C LYS A 185 -20.81 1.26 -14.27
N GLU A 186 -21.07 1.93 -13.15
CA GLU A 186 -22.03 3.03 -13.06
C GLU A 186 -21.41 4.39 -13.36
N LEU A 187 -20.11 4.54 -13.14
CA LEU A 187 -19.41 5.83 -13.21
C LEU A 187 -18.50 5.89 -14.44
N ASP A 188 -18.50 7.05 -15.12
CA ASP A 188 -17.55 7.30 -16.21
C ASP A 188 -16.13 7.48 -15.64
N GLY A 189 -15.26 6.49 -15.86
CA GLY A 189 -13.89 6.46 -15.34
C GLY A 189 -13.39 5.02 -15.15
N ILE A 190 -12.36 4.88 -14.33
CA ILE A 190 -11.79 3.60 -13.89
C ILE A 190 -11.75 3.62 -12.36
N ILE A 191 -12.41 2.66 -11.73
CA ILE A 191 -12.36 2.39 -10.30
C ILE A 191 -11.80 0.98 -10.13
N LEU A 192 -10.65 0.88 -9.48
CA LEU A 192 -9.89 -0.35 -9.40
C LEU A 192 -9.73 -0.79 -7.95
N TYR A 193 -10.17 -2.02 -7.66
CA TYR A 193 -9.79 -2.72 -6.44
C TYR A 193 -8.34 -3.20 -6.54
N ILE A 194 -7.52 -2.81 -5.55
CA ILE A 194 -6.10 -3.11 -5.48
C ILE A 194 -5.86 -4.02 -4.28
N ASP A 195 -5.56 -5.28 -4.54
CA ASP A 195 -5.28 -6.26 -3.50
C ASP A 195 -3.83 -6.13 -3.01
N VAL A 196 -3.70 -5.80 -1.73
CA VAL A 196 -2.44 -5.80 -0.97
C VAL A 196 -2.39 -6.91 0.07
N TYR A 197 -3.51 -7.59 0.31
CA TYR A 197 -3.62 -8.62 1.33
C TYR A 197 -2.69 -9.78 1.00
N ASP A 198 -2.84 -10.34 -0.20
CA ASP A 198 -2.15 -11.57 -0.59
C ASP A 198 -0.63 -11.35 -0.67
N THR A 199 -0.20 -10.20 -1.21
CA THR A 199 1.22 -9.83 -1.29
C THR A 199 1.86 -9.76 0.10
N LEU A 200 1.26 -9.00 1.04
CA LEU A 200 1.80 -8.89 2.38
C LEU A 200 1.72 -10.22 3.14
N TYR A 201 0.64 -10.99 2.95
CA TYR A 201 0.50 -12.30 3.59
C TYR A 201 1.57 -13.28 3.09
N ASP A 202 1.84 -13.34 1.79
CA ASP A 202 2.89 -14.18 1.20
C ASP A 202 4.29 -13.76 1.70
N MET A 203 4.55 -12.46 1.81
CA MET A 203 5.79 -11.96 2.42
C MET A 203 5.95 -12.44 3.88
N ILE A 204 4.87 -12.43 4.67
CA ILE A 204 4.90 -12.87 6.06
C ILE A 204 5.11 -14.39 6.17
N GLN A 205 4.49 -15.18 5.29
CA GLN A 205 4.64 -16.64 5.30
C GLN A 205 6.01 -17.09 4.77
N TYR A 206 6.55 -16.38 3.77
CA TYR A 206 7.77 -16.74 3.06
C TYR A 206 8.78 -15.58 2.99
N PRO A 207 9.24 -15.02 4.13
CA PRO A 207 10.05 -13.80 4.14
C PRO A 207 11.34 -13.91 3.34
N LYS A 208 11.99 -15.08 3.38
CA LYS A 208 13.25 -15.35 2.66
C LYS A 208 13.09 -15.23 1.14
N LYS A 209 11.91 -15.52 0.59
CA LYS A 209 11.61 -15.35 -0.85
C LYS A 209 11.80 -13.90 -1.31
N TYR A 210 11.59 -12.96 -0.39
CA TYR A 210 11.65 -11.52 -0.64
C TYR A 210 12.90 -10.84 -0.06
N GLY A 211 13.82 -11.64 0.50
CA GLY A 211 15.05 -11.14 1.12
C GLY A 211 14.88 -10.63 2.55
N PHE A 212 13.79 -10.96 3.24
CA PHE A 212 13.59 -10.65 4.65
C PHE A 212 14.02 -11.81 5.55
N GLU A 213 14.55 -11.47 6.71
CA GLU A 213 14.92 -12.40 7.77
C GLU A 213 13.84 -12.45 8.87
N VAL A 214 13.19 -11.31 9.14
CA VAL A 214 12.27 -11.15 10.27
C VAL A 214 10.89 -10.67 9.81
N ALA A 215 9.86 -11.45 10.13
CA ALA A 215 8.46 -11.22 9.73
C ALA A 215 7.48 -11.16 10.91
N ASP A 216 7.93 -11.41 12.14
CA ASP A 216 7.08 -11.62 13.32
C ASP A 216 7.13 -10.51 14.37
N ARG A 217 8.03 -9.54 14.18
CA ARG A 217 8.24 -8.40 15.07
C ARG A 217 8.73 -7.19 14.27
N GLY A 218 8.51 -6.00 14.82
CA GLY A 218 9.09 -4.76 14.32
C GLY A 218 10.59 -4.69 14.56
N CYS A 219 11.29 -3.95 13.71
CA CYS A 219 12.69 -3.56 13.92
C CYS A 219 12.84 -2.59 15.10
N CYS A 220 11.87 -1.70 15.30
CA CYS A 220 11.91 -0.68 16.32
C CYS A 220 11.48 -1.20 17.69
N GLY A 221 12.21 -0.77 18.70
CA GLY A 221 11.86 -1.05 20.07
C GLY A 221 11.98 -2.55 20.41
N THR A 222 11.01 -3.10 21.14
CA THR A 222 10.92 -4.56 21.33
C THR A 222 10.36 -5.27 20.10
N GLY A 223 9.82 -4.51 19.14
CA GLY A 223 9.11 -5.03 17.97
C GLY A 223 7.78 -5.70 18.25
N ALA A 224 7.39 -5.90 19.53
CA ALA A 224 6.19 -6.63 19.91
C ALA A 224 4.99 -5.73 20.22
N LEU A 225 5.23 -4.59 20.87
CA LEU A 225 4.23 -3.59 21.28
C LEU A 225 4.62 -2.15 20.92
N SER A 226 5.87 -1.94 20.49
CA SER A 226 6.38 -0.61 20.18
C SER A 226 5.67 -0.04 18.95
N ILE A 227 4.91 1.04 19.12
CA ILE A 227 4.23 1.79 18.06
C ILE A 227 4.28 3.28 18.42
N SER A 228 4.43 4.15 17.43
CA SER A 228 4.52 5.61 17.63
C SER A 228 5.50 5.94 18.77
N TYR A 229 5.10 6.68 19.80
CA TYR A 229 5.92 7.11 20.93
C TYR A 229 6.61 5.98 21.71
N MET A 230 6.08 4.75 21.69
CA MET A 230 6.74 3.58 22.31
C MET A 230 7.92 3.05 21.48
N CYS A 231 8.04 3.50 20.23
CA CYS A 231 9.19 3.34 19.36
C CYS A 231 9.96 4.67 19.33
N ASN A 232 10.94 4.84 20.22
CA ASN A 232 11.68 6.08 20.35
C ASN A 232 13.19 5.84 20.58
N SER A 233 13.96 6.91 20.51
CA SER A 233 15.43 6.89 20.58
C SER A 233 15.99 6.34 21.90
N LEU A 234 15.21 6.33 22.97
CA LEU A 234 15.63 5.78 24.27
C LEU A 234 15.56 4.25 24.31
N HIS A 235 15.02 3.61 23.27
CA HIS A 235 14.87 2.17 23.23
C HIS A 235 16.10 1.50 22.61
N PRO A 236 16.95 0.79 23.40
CA PRO A 236 18.25 0.30 22.93
C PRO A 236 18.16 -0.90 21.97
N PHE A 237 16.96 -1.45 21.80
CA PHE A 237 16.69 -2.66 21.02
C PHE A 237 16.29 -2.41 19.56
N THR A 238 16.32 -1.16 19.09
CA THR A 238 16.05 -0.86 17.68
C THR A 238 17.12 -1.51 16.79
N CYS A 239 16.68 -2.23 15.77
CA CYS A 239 17.58 -2.98 14.90
C CYS A 239 18.47 -2.07 14.04
N SER A 240 19.71 -2.51 13.77
CA SER A 240 20.64 -1.79 12.89
C SER A 240 20.22 -1.88 11.42
N ASN A 241 19.90 -3.09 10.95
CA ASN A 241 19.49 -3.35 9.56
C ASN A 241 17.98 -3.57 9.43
N SER A 242 17.23 -2.49 9.18
CA SER A 242 15.78 -2.53 8.97
C SER A 242 15.37 -3.22 7.67
N SER A 243 16.22 -3.21 6.63
CA SER A 243 15.92 -3.85 5.36
C SER A 243 15.77 -5.37 5.46
N SER A 244 16.22 -5.98 6.55
CA SER A 244 16.00 -7.41 6.86
C SER A 244 14.64 -7.70 7.53
N TYR A 245 13.88 -6.66 7.91
CA TYR A 245 12.59 -6.77 8.60
C TYR A 245 11.44 -6.38 7.67
N ILE A 246 10.33 -7.12 7.74
CA ILE A 246 9.08 -6.73 7.09
C ILE A 246 8.46 -5.53 7.81
N PHE A 247 8.47 -5.54 9.14
CA PHE A 247 7.82 -4.52 9.97
C PHE A 247 8.84 -3.57 10.58
N TRP A 248 8.56 -2.26 10.47
CA TRP A 248 9.32 -1.24 11.17
C TRP A 248 8.95 -1.21 12.64
N ASP A 249 7.67 -1.07 12.97
CA ASP A 249 7.17 -1.08 14.34
C ASP A 249 6.18 -2.26 14.55
N SER A 250 5.37 -2.23 15.59
CA SER A 250 4.43 -3.34 15.86
C SER A 250 3.21 -3.41 14.92
N TYR A 251 3.12 -2.51 13.93
CA TYR A 251 2.00 -2.42 13.00
C TYR A 251 2.43 -2.14 11.54
N HIS A 252 3.37 -1.21 11.35
CA HIS A 252 3.70 -0.63 10.06
C HIS A 252 4.91 -1.32 9.41
N PRO A 253 4.85 -1.63 8.10
CA PRO A 253 6.00 -2.11 7.34
C PRO A 253 7.20 -1.16 7.26
N THR A 254 8.37 -1.71 6.97
CA THR A 254 9.57 -0.94 6.58
C THR A 254 9.43 -0.39 5.16
N GLU A 255 10.21 0.63 4.81
CA GLU A 255 10.31 1.14 3.44
C GLU A 255 10.66 0.01 2.48
N ARG A 256 11.60 -0.87 2.87
CA ARG A 256 12.00 -2.01 2.04
C ARG A 256 10.84 -2.96 1.76
N ALA A 257 9.99 -3.23 2.74
CA ALA A 257 8.77 -4.02 2.56
C ALA A 257 7.74 -3.29 1.68
N TYR A 258 7.57 -1.98 1.87
CA TYR A 258 6.70 -1.18 1.02
C TYR A 258 7.17 -1.15 -0.44
N GLN A 259 8.48 -1.13 -0.70
CA GLN A 259 9.02 -1.22 -2.06
C GLN A 259 8.58 -2.53 -2.74
N VAL A 260 8.71 -3.68 -2.07
CA VAL A 260 8.23 -4.98 -2.62
C VAL A 260 6.74 -4.93 -2.94
N ILE A 261 5.94 -4.39 -2.01
CA ILE A 261 4.50 -4.29 -2.18
C ILE A 261 4.18 -3.40 -3.39
N VAL A 262 4.73 -2.18 -3.44
CA VAL A 262 4.46 -1.23 -4.51
C VAL A 262 4.94 -1.73 -5.87
N ASP A 263 6.10 -2.40 -5.94
CA ASP A 263 6.57 -3.05 -7.17
C ASP A 263 5.55 -4.07 -7.69
N SER A 264 5.15 -5.01 -6.83
CA SER A 264 4.16 -6.02 -7.18
C SER A 264 2.82 -5.43 -7.59
N LEU A 265 2.41 -4.32 -6.98
CA LEU A 265 1.16 -3.65 -7.30
C LEU A 265 1.21 -2.98 -8.68
N LEU A 266 2.27 -2.23 -8.97
CA LEU A 266 2.37 -1.53 -10.24
C LEU A 266 2.50 -2.51 -11.40
N ASP A 267 3.24 -3.61 -11.24
CA ASP A 267 3.30 -4.68 -12.24
C ASP A 267 1.92 -5.27 -12.55
N LYS A 268 1.05 -5.40 -11.54
CA LYS A 268 -0.28 -6.04 -11.69
C LYS A 268 -1.37 -5.08 -12.17
N TYR A 269 -1.28 -3.79 -11.81
CA TYR A 269 -2.40 -2.86 -11.90
C TYR A 269 -2.12 -1.62 -12.75
N LEU A 270 -0.86 -1.24 -13.00
CA LEU A 270 -0.54 0.01 -13.70
C LEU A 270 -1.15 0.04 -15.11
N SER A 271 -1.05 -1.05 -15.86
CA SER A 271 -1.61 -1.15 -17.22
C SER A 271 -3.13 -1.03 -17.29
N LYS A 272 -3.84 -1.12 -16.15
CA LYS A 272 -5.28 -0.88 -16.07
C LYS A 272 -5.60 0.59 -15.81
N LEU A 273 -4.62 1.38 -15.38
CA LEU A 273 -4.76 2.80 -15.06
C LEU A 273 -4.21 3.70 -16.18
N VAL A 274 -3.40 3.18 -17.11
CA VAL A 274 -2.84 3.93 -18.24
C VAL A 274 -3.45 3.49 -19.55
#